data_AF-A0A6L5X6G7-F1
#
_entry.id   AF-A0A6L5X6G7-F1
#
_cell.length_a   1.000
_cell.length_b   1.000
_cell.length_c   1.000
_cell.angle_alpha   90.00
_cell.angle_beta   90.00
_cell.angle_gamma   90.00
#
_symmetry.space_group_name_H-M   'P 1'
#
loop_
_entity.id
_entity.type
_entity.pdbx_description
1 polymer ?
#
loop_
_entity_poly.entity_id
_entity_poly.type
_entity_poly.pdbx_seq_one_letter_code
_entity_poly.pdbx_strand_id
1 'polypeptide(L)'
;MGLELIRWLAALTFAFLLGKLMTRIKLPAILGWLIGGMLLGPHALALLPQSLMDTAVYKTVVTWMQVSFGLMLGTELIFRKIRSYGKALMITTLTQSLGTFFVVSMVFALVFWIQKVPVYLAFAFGGIALATAPAPALPIVQEFRTHGPVTDTLLPMAVLDDIVGIAVFFTVNACIARAVSGGSVPLYMIPVMIFLPIGIGLVMGYPAGLYTFVYIAARTFGKYFGARFGATVTHMPKTVCRYLGLTLLPHSGVSLVFTGIICSVLQASEPKLAAIVQGTIAAAAVINEIIAVIAAKKGFELAGEIS
;
A
#
# COMPACT_ATOMS: atom_id res chain seq x y z
N MET A 1 15.63 -26.19 16.18
CA MET A 1 15.77 -24.75 16.51
C MET A 1 16.90 -24.08 15.72
N GLY A 2 18.11 -24.67 15.65
CA GLY A 2 19.25 -24.06 14.94
C GLY A 2 19.08 -23.88 13.43
N LEU A 3 18.56 -24.89 12.73
CA LEU A 3 18.38 -24.83 11.26
C LEU A 3 17.38 -23.74 10.82
N GLU A 4 16.28 -23.58 11.58
CA GLU A 4 15.29 -22.53 11.36
C GLU A 4 15.92 -21.15 11.52
N LEU A 5 16.69 -20.93 12.60
CA LEU A 5 17.38 -19.66 12.85
C LEU A 5 18.38 -19.30 11.72
N ILE A 6 19.07 -20.30 11.18
CA ILE A 6 20.00 -20.12 10.04
C ILE A 6 19.23 -19.70 8.78
N ARG A 7 18.08 -20.34 8.50
CA ARG A 7 17.22 -19.97 7.36
C ARG A 7 16.68 -18.55 7.50
N TRP A 8 16.34 -18.11 8.71
CA TRP A 8 15.95 -16.74 9.01
C TRP A 8 17.04 -15.73 8.70
N LEU A 9 18.24 -15.96 9.25
CA LEU A 9 19.37 -15.06 9.04
C LEU A 9 19.78 -15.03 7.56
N ALA A 10 19.78 -16.17 6.88
CA ALA A 10 20.03 -16.26 5.45
C ALA A 10 18.99 -15.52 4.62
N ALA A 11 17.70 -15.64 4.96
CA ALA A 11 16.63 -14.95 4.25
C ALA A 11 16.70 -13.43 4.44
N LEU A 12 16.91 -12.96 5.67
CA LEU A 12 17.03 -11.53 5.97
C LEU A 12 18.29 -10.92 5.33
N THR A 13 19.43 -11.61 5.40
CA THR A 13 20.68 -11.15 4.77
C THR A 13 20.57 -11.13 3.25
N PHE A 14 20.00 -12.15 2.63
CA PHE A 14 19.80 -12.19 1.18
C PHE A 14 18.82 -11.11 0.71
N ALA A 15 17.69 -10.94 1.38
CA ALA A 15 16.77 -9.84 1.10
C ALA A 15 17.50 -8.50 1.22
N PHE A 16 18.22 -8.25 2.32
CA PHE A 16 18.99 -7.02 2.53
C PHE A 16 20.03 -6.77 1.42
N LEU A 17 20.77 -7.79 1.00
CA LEU A 17 21.74 -7.73 -0.10
C LEU A 17 21.07 -7.39 -1.43
N LEU A 18 19.93 -7.99 -1.75
CA LEU A 18 19.14 -7.62 -2.92
C LEU A 18 18.68 -6.16 -2.85
N GLY A 19 18.28 -5.68 -1.67
CA GLY A 19 18.00 -4.25 -1.48
C GLY A 19 19.20 -3.37 -1.81
N LYS A 20 20.39 -3.74 -1.35
CA LYS A 20 21.63 -3.01 -1.66
C LYS A 20 22.07 -3.14 -3.12
N LEU A 21 21.69 -4.22 -3.80
CA LEU A 21 21.91 -4.38 -5.24
C LEU A 21 20.96 -3.48 -6.03
N MET A 22 19.69 -3.41 -5.64
CA MET A 22 18.72 -2.51 -6.27
C MET A 22 19.17 -1.05 -6.19
N THR A 23 19.75 -0.63 -5.06
CA THR A 23 20.28 0.74 -4.95
C THR A 23 21.46 1.01 -5.89
N ARG A 24 22.28 0.00 -6.22
CA ARG A 24 23.37 0.16 -7.21
C ARG A 24 22.88 0.35 -8.64
N ILE A 25 21.69 -0.17 -8.97
CA ILE A 25 21.05 0.04 -10.27
C ILE A 25 20.09 1.24 -10.26
N LYS A 26 20.22 2.15 -9.29
CA LYS A 26 19.39 3.36 -9.11
C LYS A 26 17.90 3.08 -8.90
N LEU A 27 17.57 1.94 -8.30
CA LEU A 27 16.22 1.58 -7.89
C LEU A 27 16.11 1.54 -6.35
N PRO A 28 14.94 1.81 -5.75
CA PRO A 28 14.77 1.76 -4.30
C PRO A 28 15.11 0.39 -3.69
N ALA A 29 15.74 0.40 -2.50
CA ALA A 29 16.12 -0.83 -1.78
C ALA A 29 14.91 -1.73 -1.44
N ILE A 30 13.75 -1.13 -1.20
CA ILE A 30 12.50 -1.84 -0.85
C ILE A 30 12.10 -2.84 -1.94
N LEU A 31 12.30 -2.50 -3.22
CA LEU A 31 12.06 -3.43 -4.33
C LEU A 31 12.91 -4.69 -4.19
N GLY A 32 14.16 -4.55 -3.76
CA GLY A 32 15.06 -5.68 -3.57
C GLY A 32 14.64 -6.56 -2.38
N TRP A 33 14.13 -5.96 -1.31
CA TRP A 33 13.58 -6.69 -0.17
C TRP A 33 12.30 -7.45 -0.55
N LEU A 34 11.43 -6.82 -1.36
CA LEU A 34 10.20 -7.43 -1.87
C LEU A 34 10.50 -8.61 -2.80
N ILE A 35 11.34 -8.39 -3.82
CA ILE A 35 11.78 -9.42 -4.75
C ILE A 35 12.49 -10.55 -3.99
N GLY A 36 13.34 -10.21 -3.02
CA GLY A 36 13.98 -11.18 -2.13
C GLY A 36 12.96 -12.01 -1.36
N GLY A 37 11.94 -11.39 -0.76
CA GLY A 37 10.86 -12.10 -0.07
C GLY A 37 10.06 -13.02 -1.00
N MET A 38 9.76 -12.57 -2.22
CA MET A 38 9.06 -13.40 -3.23
C MET A 38 9.91 -14.59 -3.67
N LEU A 39 11.21 -14.39 -3.90
CA LEU A 39 12.14 -15.44 -4.30
C LEU A 39 12.44 -16.43 -3.16
N LEU A 40 12.56 -15.96 -1.93
CA LEU A 40 12.89 -16.79 -0.77
C LEU A 40 11.66 -17.44 -0.14
N GLY A 41 10.48 -16.92 -0.46
CA GLY A 41 9.21 -17.37 0.08
C GLY A 41 8.88 -18.82 -0.28
N PRO A 42 7.78 -19.34 0.27
CA PRO A 42 7.44 -20.76 0.19
C PRO A 42 7.18 -21.25 -1.24
N HIS A 43 6.99 -20.34 -2.20
CA HIS A 43 6.52 -20.63 -3.55
C HIS A 43 7.62 -20.50 -4.62
N ALA A 44 8.83 -20.11 -4.23
CA ALA A 44 9.98 -20.02 -5.13
C ALA A 44 11.12 -20.91 -4.60
N LEU A 45 12.10 -20.35 -3.87
CA LEU A 45 13.23 -21.11 -3.31
C LEU A 45 12.85 -21.90 -2.05
N ALA A 46 11.66 -21.67 -1.48
CA ALA A 46 11.14 -22.33 -0.27
C ALA A 46 12.14 -22.31 0.92
N LEU A 47 12.96 -21.26 0.99
CA LEU A 47 13.91 -21.01 2.06
C LEU A 47 13.18 -20.59 3.34
N LEU A 48 12.05 -19.90 3.19
CA LEU A 48 11.03 -19.64 4.21
C LEU A 48 9.78 -20.49 3.90
N PRO A 49 9.74 -21.77 4.29
CA PRO A 49 8.55 -22.60 4.08
C PRO A 49 7.39 -22.15 4.97
N GLN A 50 6.16 -22.48 4.56
CA GLN A 50 4.94 -22.07 5.26
C GLN A 50 4.95 -22.49 6.74
N SER A 51 5.49 -23.69 7.06
CA SER A 51 5.64 -24.19 8.42
C SER A 51 6.47 -23.28 9.34
N LEU A 52 7.49 -22.62 8.79
CA LEU A 52 8.34 -21.67 9.50
C LEU A 52 7.58 -20.36 9.74
N MET A 53 6.85 -19.88 8.72
CA MET A 53 6.06 -18.65 8.80
C MET A 53 4.85 -18.76 9.76
N ASP A 54 4.33 -19.97 9.97
CA ASP A 54 3.23 -20.21 10.89
C ASP A 54 3.65 -20.35 12.35
N THR A 55 4.95 -20.49 12.60
CA THR A 55 5.51 -20.65 13.94
C THR A 55 5.24 -19.42 14.81
N ALA A 56 4.92 -19.63 16.09
CA ALA A 56 4.66 -18.54 17.04
C ALA A 56 5.81 -17.52 17.11
N VAL A 57 7.06 -17.99 17.02
CA VAL A 57 8.25 -17.13 16.96
C VAL A 57 8.21 -16.19 15.75
N TYR A 58 7.84 -16.68 14.56
CA TYR A 58 7.71 -15.85 13.36
C TYR A 58 6.67 -14.76 13.54
N LYS A 59 5.48 -15.14 14.01
CA LYS A 59 4.38 -14.20 14.25
C LYS A 59 4.76 -13.15 15.28
N THR A 60 5.39 -13.55 16.39
CA THR A 60 5.89 -12.61 17.39
C THR A 60 6.90 -11.63 16.81
N VAL A 61 7.88 -12.09 16.04
CA VAL A 61 8.88 -11.22 15.41
C VAL A 61 8.22 -10.23 14.44
N VAL A 62 7.28 -10.67 13.61
CA VAL A 62 6.52 -9.79 12.72
C VAL A 62 5.72 -8.76 13.50
N THR A 63 5.04 -9.15 14.58
CA THR A 63 4.31 -8.21 15.45
C THR A 63 5.24 -7.16 16.04
N TRP A 64 6.43 -7.55 16.51
CA TRP A 64 7.43 -6.61 17.03
C TRP A 64 7.90 -5.63 15.95
N MET A 65 8.18 -6.12 14.73
CA MET A 65 8.53 -5.26 13.59
C MET A 65 7.39 -4.29 13.22
N GLN A 66 6.13 -4.74 13.28
CA GLN A 66 4.95 -3.89 13.06
C GLN A 66 4.80 -2.82 14.15
N VAL A 67 5.04 -3.16 15.42
CA VAL A 67 5.04 -2.20 16.54
C VAL A 67 6.17 -1.18 16.36
N SER A 68 7.38 -1.61 16.01
CA SER A 68 8.49 -0.69 15.70
C SER A 68 8.17 0.24 14.53
N PHE A 69 7.55 -0.28 13.47
CA PHE A 69 7.11 0.53 12.34
C PHE A 69 6.02 1.54 12.75
N GLY A 70 5.04 1.12 13.56
CA GLY A 70 4.02 2.00 14.11
C GLY A 70 4.58 3.10 15.00
N LEU A 71 5.59 2.78 15.82
CA LEU A 71 6.32 3.76 16.63
C LEU A 71 7.09 4.76 15.76
N MET A 72 7.78 4.30 14.71
CA MET A 72 8.48 5.17 13.77
C MET A 72 7.52 6.18 13.14
N LEU A 73 6.40 5.71 12.57
CA LEU A 73 5.35 6.56 12.02
C LEU A 73 4.79 7.54 13.08
N GLY A 74 4.57 7.05 14.30
CA GLY A 74 4.11 7.86 15.43
C GLY A 74 5.08 8.98 15.82
N THR A 75 6.39 8.74 15.75
CA THR A 75 7.42 9.75 16.08
C THR A 75 7.61 10.79 14.98
N GLU A 76 7.32 10.45 13.73
CA GLU A 76 7.41 11.36 12.58
C GLU A 76 6.22 12.34 12.51
N LEU A 77 5.10 11.98 13.17
CA LEU A 77 3.92 12.82 13.42
C LEU A 77 4.18 13.92 14.45
N ILE A 78 5.01 14.91 14.10
CA ILE A 78 5.22 16.09 14.93
C ILE A 78 3.97 16.99 14.85
N PHE A 79 3.09 16.90 15.85
CA PHE A 79 1.87 17.73 15.99
C PHE A 79 2.14 19.24 15.85
N ARG A 80 3.36 19.67 16.21
CA ARG A 80 3.85 21.05 16.06
C ARG A 80 4.17 21.44 14.61
N LYS A 81 4.64 20.50 13.77
CA LYS A 81 4.82 20.70 12.32
C LYS A 81 3.49 20.72 11.59
N ILE A 82 2.52 19.91 12.01
CA ILE A 82 1.15 19.91 11.43
C ILE A 82 0.49 21.28 11.57
N ARG A 83 0.62 21.92 12.74
CA ARG A 83 0.06 23.27 12.97
C ARG A 83 0.79 24.38 12.18
N SER A 84 2.02 24.12 11.73
CA SER A 84 2.77 25.02 10.85
C SER A 84 2.37 24.90 9.39
N TYR A 85 1.60 23.86 9.02
CA TYR A 85 1.14 23.68 7.64
C TYR A 85 -0.06 24.58 7.33
N GLY A 86 -0.01 25.25 6.18
CA GLY A 86 -1.05 26.15 5.72
C GLY A 86 -2.35 25.41 5.39
N LYS A 87 -3.48 26.13 5.45
CA LYS A 87 -4.82 25.63 5.06
C LYS A 87 -4.83 25.00 3.66
N ALA A 88 -4.00 25.51 2.75
CA ALA A 88 -3.83 24.97 1.40
C ALA A 88 -3.36 23.51 1.38
N LEU A 89 -2.37 23.16 2.20
CA LEU A 89 -1.87 21.79 2.29
C LEU A 89 -2.95 20.86 2.82
N MET A 90 -3.63 21.26 3.90
CA MET A 90 -4.67 20.44 4.53
C MET A 90 -5.84 20.15 3.58
N ILE A 91 -6.33 21.18 2.88
CA ILE A 91 -7.42 21.01 1.89
C ILE A 91 -6.96 20.15 0.72
N THR A 92 -5.73 20.35 0.23
CA THR A 92 -5.20 19.54 -0.88
C THR A 92 -5.04 18.08 -0.49
N THR A 93 -4.54 17.79 0.71
CA THR A 93 -4.49 16.42 1.23
C THR A 93 -5.89 15.82 1.31
N LEU A 94 -6.82 16.47 2.00
CA LEU A 94 -8.17 15.93 2.17
C LEU A 94 -8.88 15.66 0.83
N THR A 95 -8.77 16.58 -0.12
CA THR A 95 -9.37 16.43 -1.45
C THR A 95 -8.74 15.30 -2.25
N GLN A 96 -7.43 15.11 -2.21
CA GLN A 96 -6.81 13.96 -2.87
C GLN A 96 -7.16 12.65 -2.16
N SER A 97 -7.12 12.60 -0.82
CA SER A 97 -7.23 11.33 -0.09
C SER A 97 -8.66 10.83 -0.13
N LEU A 98 -9.61 11.71 0.20
CA LEU A 98 -11.03 11.38 0.16
C LEU A 98 -11.53 11.27 -1.28
N GLY A 99 -11.03 12.09 -2.20
CA GLY A 99 -11.31 11.95 -3.63
C GLY A 99 -10.90 10.58 -4.15
N THR A 100 -9.71 10.11 -3.78
CA THR A 100 -9.24 8.75 -4.12
C THR A 100 -10.13 7.68 -3.51
N PHE A 101 -10.46 7.82 -2.22
CA PHE A 101 -11.36 6.90 -1.53
C PHE A 101 -12.71 6.75 -2.27
N PHE A 102 -13.34 7.87 -2.62
CA PHE A 102 -14.63 7.87 -3.31
C PHE A 102 -14.53 7.32 -4.72
N VAL A 103 -13.52 7.73 -5.51
CA VAL A 103 -13.31 7.22 -6.87
C VAL A 103 -13.11 5.71 -6.86
N VAL A 104 -12.20 5.20 -6.02
CA VAL A 104 -11.90 3.77 -5.97
C VAL A 104 -13.11 2.99 -5.44
N SER A 105 -13.77 3.46 -4.38
CA SER A 105 -14.98 2.81 -3.86
C SER A 105 -16.09 2.78 -4.89
N MET A 106 -16.31 3.87 -5.64
CA MET A 106 -17.36 3.95 -6.65
C MET A 106 -17.07 3.01 -7.83
N VAL A 107 -15.84 3.01 -8.34
CA VAL A 107 -15.42 2.13 -9.43
C VAL A 107 -15.56 0.66 -9.03
N PHE A 108 -15.07 0.28 -7.84
CA PHE A 108 -15.21 -1.09 -7.36
C PHE A 108 -16.64 -1.46 -7.00
N ALA A 109 -17.46 -0.51 -6.54
CA ALA A 109 -18.87 -0.77 -6.28
C ALA A 109 -19.61 -1.16 -7.58
N LEU A 110 -19.33 -0.46 -8.69
CA LEU A 110 -19.86 -0.80 -10.00
C LEU A 110 -19.37 -2.17 -10.48
N VAL A 111 -18.06 -2.41 -10.39
CA VAL A 111 -17.45 -3.69 -10.80
C VAL A 111 -18.04 -4.86 -10.00
N PHE A 112 -18.11 -4.73 -8.68
CA PHE A 112 -18.64 -5.77 -7.80
C PHE A 112 -20.14 -5.97 -7.93
N TRP A 113 -20.91 -4.90 -8.19
CA TRP A 113 -22.32 -5.03 -8.50
C TRP A 113 -22.54 -5.87 -9.77
N ILE A 114 -21.79 -5.61 -10.84
CA ILE A 114 -21.88 -6.37 -12.09
C ILE A 114 -21.46 -7.84 -11.87
N GLN A 115 -20.42 -8.08 -11.08
CA GLN A 115 -19.91 -9.43 -10.79
C GLN A 115 -20.66 -10.16 -9.66
N LYS A 116 -21.70 -9.54 -9.08
CA LYS A 116 -22.44 -10.07 -7.92
C LYS A 116 -21.55 -10.37 -6.71
N VAL A 117 -20.48 -9.60 -6.54
CA VAL A 117 -19.62 -9.58 -5.36
C VAL A 117 -20.19 -8.59 -4.35
N PRO A 118 -20.10 -8.82 -3.02
CA PRO A 118 -20.65 -7.91 -2.04
C PRO A 118 -20.06 -6.49 -2.14
N VAL A 119 -20.93 -5.49 -2.33
CA VAL A 119 -20.55 -4.10 -2.58
C VAL A 119 -19.80 -3.47 -1.39
N TYR A 120 -20.00 -3.97 -0.17
CA TYR A 120 -19.25 -3.49 1.00
C TYR A 120 -17.72 -3.65 0.83
N LEU A 121 -17.29 -4.62 0.02
CA LEU A 121 -15.87 -4.86 -0.27
C LEU A 121 -15.26 -3.71 -1.07
N ALA A 122 -16.04 -2.97 -1.85
CA ALA A 122 -15.56 -1.82 -2.60
C ALA A 122 -14.99 -0.72 -1.69
N PHE A 123 -15.60 -0.53 -0.51
CA PHE A 123 -15.06 0.39 0.49
C PHE A 123 -13.74 -0.09 1.08
N ALA A 124 -13.50 -1.41 1.17
CA ALA A 124 -12.21 -1.96 1.56
C ALA A 124 -11.12 -1.54 0.58
N PHE A 125 -11.36 -1.71 -0.72
CA PHE A 125 -10.46 -1.25 -1.78
C PHE A 125 -10.26 0.26 -1.73
N GLY A 126 -11.34 1.02 -1.53
CA GLY A 126 -11.27 2.47 -1.31
C GLY A 126 -10.36 2.84 -0.15
N GLY A 127 -10.56 2.21 1.01
CA GLY A 127 -9.79 2.41 2.24
C GLY A 127 -8.30 2.11 2.07
N ILE A 128 -7.98 1.00 1.41
CA ILE A 128 -6.61 0.58 1.12
C ILE A 128 -5.94 1.52 0.11
N ALA A 129 -6.70 2.15 -0.78
CA ALA A 129 -6.18 3.10 -1.77
C ALA A 129 -5.73 4.44 -1.18
N LEU A 130 -6.20 4.82 0.02
CA LEU A 130 -5.71 6.02 0.71
C LEU A 130 -4.23 5.90 1.09
N ALA A 131 -3.74 4.69 1.37
CA ALA A 131 -2.35 4.47 1.76
C ALA A 131 -1.41 5.02 0.68
N THR A 132 -0.51 5.91 1.08
CA THR A 132 0.51 6.50 0.20
C THR A 132 1.78 6.61 0.98
N ALA A 133 2.91 6.36 0.33
CA ALA A 133 4.19 6.43 1.01
C ALA A 133 5.10 7.46 0.36
N PRO A 134 5.75 8.32 1.15
CA PRO A 134 6.79 9.20 0.62
C PRO A 134 8.07 8.42 0.31
N ALA A 135 8.23 7.22 0.88
CA ALA A 135 9.47 6.45 0.86
C ALA A 135 10.04 6.18 -0.55
N PRO A 136 9.26 5.93 -1.61
CA PRO A 136 9.84 5.73 -2.95
C PRO A 136 10.26 7.02 -3.64
N ALA A 137 9.66 8.16 -3.26
CA ALA A 137 10.03 9.48 -3.77
C ALA A 137 11.19 10.10 -2.97
N LEU A 138 11.35 9.74 -1.69
CA LEU A 138 12.36 10.33 -0.80
C LEU A 138 13.82 10.13 -1.27
N PRO A 139 14.25 8.94 -1.76
CA PRO A 139 15.57 8.77 -2.34
C PRO A 139 15.81 9.68 -3.54
N ILE A 140 14.78 9.95 -4.37
CA ILE A 140 14.91 10.85 -5.51
C ILE A 140 15.15 12.28 -5.01
N VAL A 141 14.38 12.72 -4.01
CA VAL A 141 14.57 14.03 -3.36
C VAL A 141 16.00 14.17 -2.80
N GLN A 142 16.52 13.12 -2.18
CA GLN A 142 17.85 13.13 -1.57
C GLN A 142 18.99 13.02 -2.60
N GLU A 143 18.86 12.15 -3.60
CA GLU A 143 19.87 11.88 -4.63
C GLU A 143 20.02 13.07 -5.59
N PHE A 144 18.90 13.62 -6.05
CA PHE A 144 18.88 14.76 -6.97
C PHE A 144 18.82 16.11 -6.26
N ARG A 145 18.84 16.12 -4.91
CA ARG A 145 18.71 17.32 -4.07
C ARG A 145 17.61 18.24 -4.57
N THR A 146 16.42 17.68 -4.74
CA THR A 146 15.33 18.42 -5.37
C THR A 146 14.91 19.59 -4.47
N HIS A 147 14.71 20.75 -5.08
CA HIS A 147 14.31 21.96 -4.38
C HIS A 147 13.20 22.67 -5.14
N GLY A 148 12.06 22.86 -4.46
CA GLY A 148 10.94 23.59 -5.03
C GLY A 148 9.59 23.22 -4.42
N PRO A 149 8.52 23.86 -4.92
CA PRO A 149 7.18 23.75 -4.35
C PRO A 149 6.61 22.32 -4.27
N VAL A 150 6.93 21.43 -5.22
CA VAL A 150 6.46 20.04 -5.23
C VAL A 150 7.15 19.26 -4.12
N THR A 151 8.48 19.39 -4.00
CA THR A 151 9.26 18.77 -2.92
C THR A 151 8.79 19.23 -1.53
N ASP A 152 8.60 20.54 -1.35
CA ASP A 152 8.17 21.14 -0.08
C ASP A 152 6.74 20.73 0.30
N THR A 153 5.90 20.43 -0.68
CA THR A 153 4.52 19.97 -0.47
C THR A 153 4.47 18.47 -0.19
N LEU A 154 5.29 17.67 -0.86
CA LEU A 154 5.24 16.21 -0.82
C LEU A 154 5.47 15.64 0.59
N LEU A 155 6.54 16.06 1.27
CA LEU A 155 6.93 15.46 2.56
C LEU A 155 5.89 15.74 3.66
N PRO A 156 5.45 16.99 3.89
CA PRO A 156 4.34 17.29 4.78
C PRO A 156 3.03 16.60 4.41
N MET A 157 2.72 16.53 3.11
CA MET A 157 1.48 15.95 2.63
C MET A 157 1.39 14.46 2.94
N ALA A 158 2.49 13.72 2.81
CA ALA A 158 2.52 12.29 3.11
C ALA A 158 2.13 12.00 4.57
N VAL A 159 2.65 12.78 5.52
CA VAL A 159 2.29 12.65 6.93
C VAL A 159 0.80 12.91 7.16
N LEU A 160 0.24 13.95 6.53
CA LEU A 160 -1.19 14.22 6.63
C LEU A 160 -2.04 13.14 5.96
N ASP A 161 -1.59 12.60 4.83
CA ASP A 161 -2.26 11.52 4.10
C ASP A 161 -2.34 10.24 4.94
N ASP A 162 -1.28 9.92 5.68
CA ASP A 162 -1.27 8.78 6.59
C ASP A 162 -2.31 8.92 7.71
N ILE A 163 -2.46 10.11 8.31
CA ILE A 163 -3.48 10.36 9.33
C ILE A 163 -4.89 10.15 8.76
N VAL A 164 -5.17 10.75 7.60
CA VAL A 164 -6.47 10.62 6.93
C VAL A 164 -6.73 9.18 6.52
N GLY A 165 -5.72 8.51 5.97
CA GLY A 165 -5.75 7.12 5.57
C GLY A 165 -6.11 6.20 6.73
N ILE A 166 -5.39 6.32 7.86
CA ILE A 166 -5.66 5.55 9.08
C ILE A 166 -7.10 5.81 9.56
N ALA A 167 -7.52 7.06 9.70
CA ALA A 167 -8.85 7.39 10.21
C ALA A 167 -9.99 6.80 9.36
N VAL A 168 -9.90 6.98 8.04
CA VAL A 168 -10.91 6.46 7.09
C VAL A 168 -10.86 4.94 7.04
N PHE A 169 -9.68 4.34 6.95
CA PHE A 169 -9.50 2.90 6.85
C PHE A 169 -10.07 2.16 8.07
N PHE A 170 -9.73 2.59 9.29
CA PHE A 170 -10.24 1.93 10.50
C PHE A 170 -11.77 2.06 10.64
N THR A 171 -12.33 3.20 10.21
CA THR A 171 -13.79 3.38 10.15
C THR A 171 -14.44 2.38 9.20
N VAL A 172 -13.90 2.26 7.98
CA VAL A 172 -14.36 1.29 6.98
C VAL A 172 -14.21 -0.15 7.49
N ASN A 173 -13.05 -0.48 8.08
CA ASN A 173 -12.78 -1.81 8.61
C ASN A 173 -13.78 -2.18 9.72
N ALA A 174 -14.14 -1.24 10.61
CA ALA A 174 -15.16 -1.44 11.63
C ALA A 174 -16.55 -1.71 11.02
N CYS A 175 -16.91 -0.99 9.95
CA CYS A 175 -18.16 -1.23 9.21
C CYS A 175 -18.19 -2.61 8.54
N ILE A 176 -17.09 -3.01 7.90
CA ILE A 176 -16.96 -4.33 7.25
C ILE A 176 -17.01 -5.43 8.31
N ALA A 177 -16.27 -5.27 9.40
CA ALA A 177 -16.30 -6.20 10.53
C ALA A 177 -17.74 -6.39 11.00
N ARG A 178 -18.49 -5.31 11.26
CA ARG A 178 -19.91 -5.40 11.67
C ARG A 178 -20.79 -6.09 10.62
N ALA A 179 -20.59 -5.84 9.34
CA ALA A 179 -21.36 -6.47 8.26
C ALA A 179 -21.11 -7.99 8.16
N VAL A 180 -19.91 -8.42 8.55
CA VAL A 180 -19.47 -9.81 8.47
C VAL A 180 -19.66 -10.58 9.80
N SER A 181 -19.76 -9.87 10.94
CA SER A 181 -19.87 -10.42 12.31
C SER A 181 -21.18 -11.16 12.63
N GLY A 182 -21.99 -11.53 11.63
CA GLY A 182 -23.18 -12.35 11.80
C GLY A 182 -22.93 -13.86 11.89
N GLY A 183 -21.68 -14.33 11.76
CA GLY A 183 -21.33 -15.75 11.78
C GLY A 183 -20.34 -16.11 12.88
N SER A 184 -20.71 -17.08 13.73
CA SER A 184 -19.79 -17.80 14.62
C SER A 184 -19.00 -18.83 13.79
N VAL A 185 -17.68 -18.85 13.93
CA VAL A 185 -16.81 -19.68 13.07
C VAL A 185 -16.30 -20.92 13.84
N PRO A 186 -16.58 -22.15 13.34
CA PRO A 186 -16.00 -23.37 13.87
C PRO A 186 -14.52 -23.54 13.50
N LEU A 187 -13.72 -24.01 14.47
CA LEU A 187 -12.25 -24.10 14.43
C LEU A 187 -11.67 -25.08 13.37
N TYR A 188 -12.50 -25.87 12.68
CA TYR A 188 -12.06 -26.96 11.81
C TYR A 188 -11.88 -26.59 10.32
N MET A 189 -12.32 -25.40 9.88
CA MET A 189 -12.18 -24.97 8.46
C MET A 189 -10.85 -24.28 8.12
N ILE A 190 -9.96 -24.12 9.11
CA ILE A 190 -8.63 -23.52 8.96
C ILE A 190 -7.72 -24.22 7.91
N PRO A 191 -7.76 -25.56 7.71
CA PRO A 191 -6.96 -26.22 6.68
C PRO A 191 -7.41 -25.91 5.25
N VAL A 192 -8.69 -25.59 5.03
CA VAL A 192 -9.24 -25.24 3.70
C VAL A 192 -8.72 -23.87 3.21
N MET A 193 -8.23 -23.04 4.14
CA MET A 193 -7.68 -21.69 3.89
C MET A 193 -6.32 -21.68 3.20
N ILE A 194 -5.61 -22.81 3.19
CA ILE A 194 -4.24 -22.90 2.69
C ILE A 194 -4.20 -23.41 1.25
N PHE A 195 -5.13 -24.30 0.87
CA PHE A 195 -5.03 -25.02 -0.40
C PHE A 195 -5.76 -24.36 -1.59
N LEU A 196 -6.70 -23.45 -1.34
CA LEU A 196 -7.53 -22.85 -2.40
C LEU A 196 -6.93 -21.59 -3.08
N PRO A 197 -6.25 -20.66 -2.39
CA PRO A 197 -5.76 -19.42 -3.00
C PRO A 197 -4.66 -19.65 -4.05
N ILE A 198 -3.82 -20.68 -3.84
CA ILE A 198 -2.70 -21.03 -4.72
C ILE A 198 -3.20 -21.73 -6.00
N GLY A 199 -4.28 -22.49 -5.90
CA GLY A 199 -4.94 -23.12 -7.07
C GLY A 199 -5.72 -22.13 -7.94
N ILE A 200 -6.34 -21.10 -7.35
CA ILE A 200 -7.14 -20.11 -8.11
C ILE A 200 -6.24 -19.03 -8.73
N GLY A 201 -5.16 -18.61 -8.07
CA GLY A 201 -4.24 -17.59 -8.61
C GLY A 201 -3.50 -18.02 -9.89
N LEU A 202 -3.28 -19.32 -10.08
CA LEU A 202 -2.68 -19.90 -11.29
C LEU A 202 -3.72 -20.27 -12.37
N VAL A 203 -4.99 -20.49 -12.00
CA VAL A 203 -6.06 -20.90 -12.94
C VAL A 203 -6.94 -19.72 -13.39
N MET A 204 -7.02 -18.62 -12.63
CA MET A 204 -7.82 -17.42 -12.93
C MET A 204 -7.00 -16.20 -13.39
N GLY A 205 -6.06 -16.39 -14.32
CA GLY A 205 -5.22 -15.30 -14.86
C GLY A 205 -5.98 -14.14 -15.55
N TYR A 206 -7.29 -14.28 -15.79
CA TYR A 206 -8.11 -13.28 -16.50
C TYR A 206 -8.84 -12.25 -15.58
N PRO A 207 -9.56 -12.65 -14.51
CA PRO A 207 -10.21 -11.68 -13.60
C PRO A 207 -9.28 -11.00 -12.59
N ALA A 208 -8.21 -11.66 -12.12
CA ALA A 208 -7.28 -11.07 -11.15
C ALA A 208 -6.50 -9.89 -11.75
N GLY A 209 -6.09 -10.00 -13.02
CA GLY A 209 -5.45 -8.91 -13.76
C GLY A 209 -6.37 -7.71 -13.95
N LEU A 210 -7.68 -7.94 -14.19
CA LEU A 210 -8.66 -6.88 -14.36
C LEU A 210 -8.84 -6.07 -13.08
N TYR A 211 -9.02 -6.71 -11.92
CA TYR A 211 -9.16 -5.99 -10.65
C TYR A 211 -7.91 -5.18 -10.32
N THR A 212 -6.71 -5.75 -10.53
CA THR A 212 -5.46 -5.03 -10.30
C THR A 212 -5.33 -3.83 -11.22
N PHE A 213 -5.63 -4.00 -12.51
CA PHE A 213 -5.58 -2.91 -13.48
C PHE A 213 -6.57 -1.80 -13.12
N VAL A 214 -7.83 -2.15 -12.83
CA VAL A 214 -8.88 -1.21 -12.43
C VAL A 214 -8.49 -0.47 -11.16
N TYR A 215 -7.89 -1.16 -10.18
CA TYR A 215 -7.40 -0.55 -8.95
C TYR A 215 -6.31 0.48 -9.20
N ILE A 216 -5.27 0.12 -9.95
CA ILE A 216 -4.16 1.04 -10.26
C ILE A 216 -4.70 2.26 -11.02
N ALA A 217 -5.55 2.04 -12.02
CA ALA A 217 -6.13 3.11 -12.83
C ALA A 217 -7.01 4.06 -11.99
N ALA A 218 -7.94 3.51 -11.21
CA ALA A 218 -8.84 4.30 -10.35
C ALA A 218 -8.06 5.07 -9.28
N ARG A 219 -7.06 4.45 -8.65
CA ARG A 219 -6.20 5.10 -7.66
C ARG A 219 -5.36 6.22 -8.29
N THR A 220 -4.73 5.95 -9.43
CA THR A 220 -3.94 6.94 -10.16
C THR A 220 -4.79 8.14 -10.54
N PHE A 221 -5.99 7.90 -11.06
CA PHE A 221 -6.96 8.93 -11.39
C PHE A 221 -7.35 9.75 -10.13
N GLY A 222 -7.76 9.08 -9.07
CA GLY A 222 -8.18 9.72 -7.82
C GLY A 222 -7.08 10.60 -7.21
N LYS A 223 -5.86 10.08 -7.11
CA LYS A 223 -4.70 10.81 -6.58
C LYS A 223 -4.32 11.98 -7.47
N TYR A 224 -4.24 11.76 -8.79
CA TYR A 224 -3.83 12.81 -9.73
C TYR A 224 -4.82 13.96 -9.78
N PHE A 225 -6.10 13.66 -10.03
CA PHE A 225 -7.13 14.69 -10.17
C PHE A 225 -7.52 15.30 -8.83
N GLY A 226 -7.54 14.52 -7.75
CA GLY A 226 -7.81 15.03 -6.41
C GLY A 226 -6.72 16.00 -5.93
N ALA A 227 -5.44 15.67 -6.15
CA ALA A 227 -4.33 16.57 -5.81
C ALA A 227 -4.36 17.84 -6.66
N ARG A 228 -4.61 17.70 -7.97
CA ARG A 228 -4.74 18.84 -8.88
C ARG A 228 -5.90 19.76 -8.49
N PHE A 229 -7.06 19.19 -8.19
CA PHE A 229 -8.24 19.95 -7.77
C PHE A 229 -7.97 20.69 -6.46
N GLY A 230 -7.48 19.99 -5.43
CA GLY A 230 -7.12 20.59 -4.15
C GLY A 230 -6.11 21.72 -4.26
N ALA A 231 -5.01 21.48 -4.99
CA ALA A 231 -3.97 22.48 -5.21
C ALA A 231 -4.50 23.70 -5.99
N THR A 232 -5.40 23.49 -6.95
CA THR A 232 -6.02 24.57 -7.73
C THR A 232 -6.96 25.43 -6.89
N VAL A 233 -7.84 24.80 -6.11
CA VAL A 233 -8.81 25.50 -5.24
C VAL A 233 -8.09 26.32 -4.15
N THR A 234 -6.92 25.86 -3.73
CA THR A 234 -6.11 26.50 -2.70
C THR A 234 -5.05 27.46 -3.26
N HIS A 235 -5.05 27.71 -4.58
CA HIS A 235 -4.13 28.61 -5.27
C HIS A 235 -2.64 28.27 -5.09
N MET A 236 -2.29 26.98 -5.02
CA MET A 236 -0.89 26.54 -5.01
C MET A 236 -0.19 26.81 -6.37
N PRO A 237 1.16 26.82 -6.41
CA PRO A 237 1.91 27.01 -7.65
C PRO A 237 1.50 26.02 -8.75
N LYS A 238 1.56 26.45 -10.02
CA LYS A 238 1.14 25.64 -11.17
C LYS A 238 1.90 24.31 -11.28
N THR A 239 3.15 24.25 -10.83
CA THR A 239 3.95 23.02 -10.75
C THR A 239 3.33 22.01 -9.80
N VAL A 240 2.89 22.45 -8.62
CA VAL A 240 2.17 21.63 -7.62
C VAL A 240 0.86 21.13 -8.21
N CYS A 241 0.04 22.00 -8.81
CA CYS A 241 -1.24 21.60 -9.39
C CYS A 241 -1.11 20.53 -10.49
N ARG A 242 -0.01 20.51 -11.23
CA ARG A 242 0.16 19.62 -12.39
C ARG A 242 0.93 18.34 -12.07
N TYR A 243 1.91 18.39 -11.17
CA TYR A 243 2.90 17.32 -11.00
C TYR A 243 2.89 16.67 -9.60
N LEU A 244 2.30 17.31 -8.59
CA LEU A 244 2.23 16.70 -7.25
C LEU A 244 1.51 15.34 -7.26
N GLY A 245 0.45 15.20 -8.06
CA GLY A 245 -0.27 13.94 -8.19
C GLY A 245 0.60 12.78 -8.66
N LEU A 246 1.64 13.04 -9.47
CA LEU A 246 2.56 12.02 -9.98
C LEU A 246 3.53 11.53 -8.91
N THR A 247 3.93 12.42 -7.99
CA THR A 247 4.83 12.09 -6.88
C THR A 247 4.13 11.37 -5.72
N LEU A 248 2.79 11.42 -5.69
CA LEU A 248 1.92 10.73 -4.71
C LEU A 248 1.42 9.36 -5.19
N LEU A 249 1.82 8.91 -6.38
CA LEU A 249 1.45 7.58 -6.86
C LEU A 249 2.06 6.41 -6.07
N PRO A 250 3.18 6.50 -5.34
CA PRO A 250 3.69 5.34 -4.62
C PRO A 250 2.67 4.74 -3.64
N HIS A 251 2.57 3.41 -3.65
CA HIS A 251 1.62 2.61 -2.85
C HIS A 251 2.43 1.55 -2.12
N SER A 252 2.99 1.89 -0.96
CA SER A 252 3.96 1.01 -0.28
C SER A 252 3.31 0.16 0.83
N GLY A 253 4.16 -0.41 1.71
CA GLY A 253 3.83 -1.40 2.73
C GLY A 253 2.66 -1.08 3.65
N VAL A 254 2.30 0.19 3.87
CA VAL A 254 1.08 0.55 4.65
C VAL A 254 -0.18 -0.07 4.02
N SER A 255 -0.25 -0.10 2.69
CA SER A 255 -1.37 -0.72 1.98
C SER A 255 -1.45 -2.24 2.17
N LEU A 256 -0.31 -2.91 2.27
CA LEU A 256 -0.23 -4.36 2.55
C LEU A 256 -0.62 -4.64 4.00
N VAL A 257 -0.27 -3.75 4.94
CA VAL A 257 -0.75 -3.83 6.33
C VAL A 257 -2.28 -3.70 6.38
N PHE A 258 -2.84 -2.68 5.71
CA PHE A 258 -4.29 -2.50 5.61
C PHE A 258 -4.98 -3.70 4.95
N THR A 259 -4.37 -4.25 3.91
CA THR A 259 -4.82 -5.50 3.28
C THR A 259 -4.84 -6.66 4.27
N GLY A 260 -3.77 -6.84 5.04
CA GLY A 260 -3.70 -7.89 6.07
C GLY A 260 -4.79 -7.75 7.14
N ILE A 261 -5.12 -6.53 7.55
CA ILE A 261 -6.20 -6.25 8.51
C ILE A 261 -7.57 -6.58 7.91
N ILE A 262 -7.86 -6.16 6.68
CA ILE A 262 -9.13 -6.50 6.01
C ILE A 262 -9.23 -8.01 5.81
N CYS A 263 -8.14 -8.64 5.36
CA CYS A 263 -8.12 -10.08 5.19
C CYS A 263 -8.38 -10.78 6.52
N SER A 264 -7.76 -10.38 7.64
CA SER A 264 -8.02 -11.05 8.93
C SER A 264 -9.48 -10.98 9.38
N VAL A 265 -10.19 -9.90 9.05
CA VAL A 265 -11.64 -9.76 9.30
C VAL A 265 -12.46 -10.66 8.37
N LEU A 266 -12.11 -10.73 7.09
CA LEU A 266 -12.85 -11.50 6.08
C LEU A 266 -12.54 -13.00 6.13
N GLN A 267 -11.34 -13.39 6.53
CA GLN A 267 -10.80 -14.74 6.46
C GLN A 267 -11.73 -15.75 7.13
N ALA A 268 -12.34 -15.36 8.26
CA ALA A 268 -13.15 -16.24 9.07
C ALA A 268 -14.53 -16.56 8.44
N SER A 269 -15.09 -15.63 7.66
CA SER A 269 -16.46 -15.75 7.12
C SER A 269 -16.51 -15.86 5.59
N GLU A 270 -15.62 -15.17 4.90
CA GLU A 270 -15.63 -14.97 3.45
C GLU A 270 -14.21 -15.15 2.85
N PRO A 271 -13.65 -16.37 2.89
CA PRO A 271 -12.26 -16.64 2.47
C PRO A 271 -11.98 -16.29 1.00
N LYS A 272 -12.99 -16.42 0.14
CA LYS A 272 -12.89 -16.08 -1.28
C LYS A 272 -12.70 -14.58 -1.47
N LEU A 273 -13.38 -13.75 -0.68
CA LEU A 273 -13.25 -12.29 -0.75
C LEU A 273 -11.90 -11.82 -0.23
N ALA A 274 -11.40 -12.44 0.85
CA ALA A 274 -10.06 -12.18 1.37
C ALA A 274 -8.99 -12.47 0.30
N ALA A 275 -9.11 -13.58 -0.43
CA ALA A 275 -8.19 -13.91 -1.53
C ALA A 275 -8.24 -12.88 -2.67
N ILE A 276 -9.42 -12.36 -3.03
CA ILE A 276 -9.57 -11.30 -4.04
C ILE A 276 -8.85 -10.02 -3.59
N VAL A 277 -9.07 -9.58 -2.34
CA VAL A 277 -8.41 -8.37 -1.82
C VAL A 277 -6.89 -8.57 -1.78
N GLN A 278 -6.42 -9.66 -1.18
CA GLN A 278 -5.00 -9.94 -1.04
C GLN A 278 -4.29 -10.04 -2.39
N GLY A 279 -4.84 -10.82 -3.32
CA GLY A 279 -4.26 -11.00 -4.64
C GLY A 279 -4.23 -9.69 -5.44
N THR A 280 -5.34 -8.95 -5.43
CA THR A 280 -5.45 -7.70 -6.19
C THR A 280 -4.49 -6.64 -5.67
N ILE A 281 -4.45 -6.41 -4.36
CA ILE A 281 -3.62 -5.37 -3.75
C ILE A 281 -2.14 -5.75 -3.77
N ALA A 282 -1.79 -7.01 -3.51
CA ALA A 282 -0.39 -7.45 -3.57
C ALA A 282 0.17 -7.25 -4.98
N ALA A 283 -0.56 -7.68 -6.02
CA ALA A 283 -0.15 -7.45 -7.40
C ALA A 283 -0.10 -5.95 -7.74
N ALA A 284 -1.07 -5.16 -7.27
CA ALA A 284 -1.09 -3.72 -7.48
C ALA A 284 0.12 -3.03 -6.84
N ALA A 285 0.48 -3.39 -5.61
CA ALA A 285 1.62 -2.83 -4.90
C ALA A 285 2.93 -3.06 -5.68
N VAL A 286 3.17 -4.27 -6.20
CA VAL A 286 4.38 -4.56 -6.99
C VAL A 286 4.44 -3.74 -8.27
N ILE A 287 3.36 -3.76 -9.06
CA ILE A 287 3.30 -3.07 -10.35
C ILE A 287 3.41 -1.56 -10.15
N ASN A 288 2.66 -1.04 -9.18
CA ASN A 288 2.60 0.39 -8.91
C ASN A 288 3.92 0.91 -8.31
N GLU A 289 4.66 0.12 -7.54
CA GLU A 289 5.98 0.54 -7.02
C GLU A 289 6.96 0.86 -8.16
N ILE A 290 6.95 0.07 -9.24
CA ILE A 290 7.79 0.31 -10.42
C ILE A 290 7.33 1.59 -11.15
N ILE A 291 6.03 1.69 -11.45
CA ILE A 291 5.45 2.83 -12.17
C ILE A 291 5.66 4.13 -11.38
N ALA A 292 5.44 4.07 -10.06
CA ALA A 292 5.45 5.23 -9.20
C ALA A 292 6.84 5.85 -9.04
N VAL A 293 7.92 5.06 -9.00
CA VAL A 293 9.29 5.60 -8.96
C VAL A 293 9.59 6.40 -10.22
N ILE A 294 9.23 5.84 -11.39
CA ILE A 294 9.43 6.50 -12.69
C ILE A 294 8.57 7.76 -12.78
N ALA A 295 7.30 7.67 -12.39
CA ALA A 295 6.36 8.78 -12.40
C ALA A 295 6.77 9.90 -11.42
N ALA A 296 7.24 9.54 -10.22
CA ALA A 296 7.72 10.51 -9.23
C ALA A 296 8.94 11.24 -9.75
N LYS A 297 9.95 10.52 -10.28
CA LYS A 297 11.13 11.13 -10.91
C LYS A 297 10.73 12.09 -12.02
N LYS A 298 9.84 11.65 -12.92
CA LYS A 298 9.37 12.50 -14.03
C LYS A 298 8.56 13.70 -13.52
N GLY A 299 7.80 13.55 -12.44
CA GLY A 299 7.07 14.63 -11.79
C GLY A 299 8.00 15.73 -11.30
N PHE A 300 9.10 15.37 -10.63
CA PHE A 300 10.12 16.35 -10.20
C PHE A 300 10.88 16.97 -11.38
N GLU A 301 11.22 16.18 -12.40
CA GLU A 301 11.88 16.69 -13.63
C GLU A 301 11.00 17.71 -14.35
N LEU A 302 9.70 17.40 -14.54
CA LEU A 302 8.74 18.29 -15.19
C LEU A 302 8.39 19.51 -14.34
N ALA A 303 8.55 19.42 -13.02
CA ALA A 303 8.46 20.56 -12.11
C ALA A 303 9.69 21.48 -12.18
N GLY A 304 10.77 21.05 -12.83
CA GLY A 304 12.04 21.77 -12.86
C GLY A 304 12.80 21.70 -11.54
N GLU A 305 12.54 20.66 -10.72
CA GLU A 305 13.13 20.51 -9.39
C GLU A 305 14.30 19.51 -9.36
N ILE A 306 14.59 18.81 -10.46
CA ILE A 306 15.79 17.97 -10.62
C ILE A 306 16.85 18.77 -11.37
N SER A 307 18.01 18.94 -10.75
CA SER A 307 19.23 19.53 -11.34
C SER A 307 20.28 18.47 -11.66
#